data_AF-A0A2M7FND0-F1
#
_entry.id   AF-A0A2M7FND0-F1
#
_cell.length_a   1.000
_cell.length_b   1.000
_cell.length_c   1.000
_cell.angle_alpha   90.00
_cell.angle_beta   90.00
_cell.angle_gamma   90.00
#
_symmetry.space_group_name_H-M   'P 1'
#
loop_
_entity.id
_entity.type
_entity.pdbx_description
1 polymer ?
#
loop_
_entity_poly.entity_id
_entity_poly.type
_entity_poly.pdbx_seq_one_letter_code
_entity_poly.pdbx_strand_id
1 'polypeptide(L)'
;QVPDLVAQLLDWGKTSEAHPLIKSSAVHYRLEYIHPFRDGNGRIGRLWQTLILAQWNPLFAWMPMETLVHHNQALYYKALQDSHAGAVDCRPFIDFMLDALANSLYKYIDVATQTAVDVGVNVGVNVGVTDQILALLAQEPRLSAKEVASLLNKTTRTIERYLKALREQGRIQRVGSDKAGHWEIIERPA
;
A
#
# COMPACT_ATOMS: atom_id res chain seq x y z
N GLN A 1 -10.84 37.67 -18.55
CA GLN A 1 -11.62 36.41 -18.50
C GLN A 1 -10.89 35.29 -17.78
N VAL A 2 -9.75 34.76 -18.26
CA VAL A 2 -9.03 33.67 -17.54
C VAL A 2 -8.67 34.06 -16.09
N PRO A 3 -8.07 35.23 -15.80
CA PRO A 3 -7.77 35.62 -14.41
C PRO A 3 -9.00 35.66 -13.51
N ASP A 4 -10.14 36.16 -14.03
CA ASP A 4 -11.39 36.27 -13.29
C ASP A 4 -11.98 34.89 -12.97
N LEU A 5 -11.92 33.96 -13.92
CA LEU A 5 -12.38 32.58 -13.73
C LEU A 5 -11.52 31.84 -12.70
N VAL A 6 -10.20 32.06 -12.72
CA VAL A 6 -9.29 31.50 -11.71
C VAL A 6 -9.59 32.11 -10.34
N ALA A 7 -9.80 33.42 -10.25
CA ALA A 7 -10.13 34.09 -8.99
C ALA A 7 -11.44 33.54 -8.39
N GLN A 8 -12.49 33.39 -9.22
CA GLN A 8 -13.77 32.79 -8.81
C GLN A 8 -13.60 31.34 -8.35
N LEU A 9 -12.77 30.54 -9.05
CA LEU A 9 -12.48 29.16 -8.65
C LEU A 9 -11.78 29.10 -7.30
N LEU A 10 -10.77 29.94 -7.08
CA LEU A 10 -10.02 29.96 -5.83
C LEU A 10 -10.88 30.47 -4.66
N ASP A 11 -11.74 31.45 -4.91
CA ASP A 11 -12.71 31.93 -3.91
C ASP A 11 -13.69 30.81 -3.52
N TRP A 12 -14.30 30.15 -4.52
CA TRP A 12 -15.17 29.00 -4.28
C TRP A 12 -14.46 27.87 -3.55
N GLY A 13 -13.22 27.54 -3.93
CA GLY A 13 -12.45 26.49 -3.25
C GLY A 13 -12.23 26.78 -1.77
N LYS A 14 -12.03 28.06 -1.40
CA LYS A 14 -11.87 28.50 -0.02
C LYS A 14 -13.18 28.48 0.77
N THR A 15 -14.28 28.92 0.17
CA THR A 15 -15.55 29.19 0.87
C THR A 15 -16.57 28.06 0.78
N SER A 16 -16.37 27.10 -0.13
CA SER A 16 -17.29 25.98 -0.33
C SER A 16 -17.31 25.03 0.88
N GLU A 17 -18.52 24.66 1.32
CA GLU A 17 -18.75 23.63 2.36
C GLU A 17 -18.76 22.21 1.79
N ALA A 18 -18.50 22.04 0.49
CA ALA A 18 -18.44 20.71 -0.12
C ALA A 18 -17.35 19.85 0.51
N HIS A 19 -17.62 18.55 0.65
CA HIS A 19 -16.66 17.59 1.18
C HIS A 19 -15.34 17.65 0.39
N PRO A 20 -14.16 17.59 1.04
CA PRO A 20 -12.86 17.77 0.37
C PRO A 20 -12.61 16.86 -0.84
N LEU A 21 -13.14 15.63 -0.85
CA LEU A 21 -13.10 14.74 -2.01
C LEU A 21 -13.84 15.33 -3.23
N ILE A 22 -15.03 15.89 -3.03
CA ILE A 22 -15.81 16.54 -4.10
C ILE A 22 -15.14 17.84 -4.51
N LYS A 23 -14.79 18.68 -3.53
CA LYS A 23 -14.15 19.98 -3.74
C LYS A 23 -12.86 19.86 -4.55
N SER A 24 -11.98 18.92 -4.17
CA SER A 24 -10.70 18.72 -4.84
C SER A 24 -10.88 18.28 -6.31
N SER A 25 -11.81 17.37 -6.58
CA SER A 25 -12.14 16.91 -7.93
C SER A 25 -12.76 18.02 -8.79
N ALA A 26 -13.65 18.83 -8.20
CA ALA A 26 -14.25 19.98 -8.88
C ALA A 26 -13.19 21.05 -9.24
N VAL A 27 -12.24 21.33 -8.32
CA VAL A 27 -11.13 22.26 -8.59
C VAL A 27 -10.24 21.73 -9.72
N HIS A 28 -9.90 20.44 -9.70
CA HIS A 28 -9.12 19.82 -10.78
C HIS A 28 -9.82 19.98 -12.13
N TYR A 29 -11.09 19.58 -12.23
CA TYR A 29 -11.87 19.74 -13.45
C TYR A 29 -11.88 21.20 -13.94
N ARG A 30 -12.16 22.14 -13.02
CA ARG A 30 -12.31 23.54 -13.40
C ARG A 30 -10.98 24.17 -13.84
N LEU A 31 -9.84 23.73 -13.29
CA LEU A 31 -8.53 24.14 -13.78
C LEU A 31 -8.24 23.61 -15.19
N GLU A 32 -8.57 22.34 -15.48
CA GLU A 32 -8.45 21.78 -16.83
C GLU A 32 -9.34 22.53 -17.83
N TYR A 33 -10.56 22.89 -17.41
CA TYR A 33 -11.52 23.65 -18.22
C TYR A 33 -11.05 25.07 -18.51
N ILE A 34 -10.56 25.80 -17.49
CA ILE A 34 -10.09 27.19 -17.66
C ILE A 34 -8.79 27.22 -18.47
N HIS A 35 -7.94 26.20 -18.31
CA HIS A 35 -6.65 26.06 -18.97
C HIS A 35 -5.75 27.31 -18.85
N PRO A 36 -5.43 27.77 -17.62
CA PRO A 36 -4.85 29.10 -17.40
C PRO A 36 -3.38 29.25 -17.84
N PHE A 37 -2.66 28.16 -18.05
CA PHE A 37 -1.24 28.17 -18.42
C PHE A 37 -1.02 27.74 -19.87
N ARG A 38 0.11 28.16 -20.47
CA ARG A 38 0.50 27.75 -21.83
C ARG A 38 0.82 26.25 -21.94
N ASP A 39 1.34 25.66 -20.87
CA ASP A 39 1.61 24.23 -20.74
C ASP A 39 1.50 23.84 -19.26
N GLY A 40 1.26 22.56 -18.98
CA GLY A 40 1.31 21.98 -17.64
C GLY A 40 0.00 22.05 -16.86
N ASN A 41 -1.12 22.42 -17.48
CA ASN A 41 -2.43 22.49 -16.81
C ASN A 41 -2.78 21.17 -16.11
N GLY A 42 -2.64 20.03 -16.82
CA GLY A 42 -2.77 18.68 -16.25
C GLY A 42 -1.99 18.46 -14.95
N ARG A 43 -0.72 18.87 -14.94
CA ARG A 43 0.17 18.73 -13.77
C ARG A 43 -0.30 19.63 -12.61
N ILE A 44 -0.73 20.84 -12.93
CA ILE A 44 -1.25 21.81 -11.96
C ILE A 44 -2.60 21.37 -11.39
N GLY A 45 -3.52 20.83 -12.21
CA GLY A 45 -4.79 20.29 -11.77
C GLY A 45 -4.62 19.17 -10.75
N ARG A 46 -3.75 18.20 -11.07
CA ARG A 46 -3.39 17.11 -10.15
C ARG A 46 -2.70 17.61 -8.87
N LEU A 47 -1.78 18.57 -8.99
CA LEU A 47 -1.11 19.19 -7.84
C LEU A 47 -2.13 19.84 -6.88
N TRP A 48 -3.07 20.63 -7.40
CA TRP A 48 -4.10 21.26 -6.59
C TRP A 48 -5.03 20.25 -5.93
N GLN A 49 -5.40 19.19 -6.64
CA GLN A 49 -6.21 18.12 -6.05
C GLN A 49 -5.49 17.47 -4.87
N THR A 50 -4.22 17.08 -5.05
CA THR A 50 -3.39 16.52 -3.97
C THR A 50 -3.28 17.49 -2.80
N LEU A 51 -3.05 18.78 -3.04
CA LEU A 51 -2.92 19.78 -1.99
C LEU A 51 -4.20 19.91 -1.15
N ILE A 52 -5.37 20.03 -1.80
CA ILE A 52 -6.66 20.15 -1.11
C ILE A 52 -6.92 18.91 -0.24
N LEU A 53 -6.65 17.71 -0.78
CA LEU A 53 -6.84 16.47 -0.05
C LEU A 53 -5.84 16.34 1.12
N ALA A 54 -4.57 16.70 0.92
CA ALA A 54 -3.54 16.63 1.94
C ALA A 54 -3.81 17.58 3.13
N GLN A 55 -4.40 18.74 2.88
CA GLN A 55 -4.84 19.66 3.93
C GLN A 55 -5.99 19.08 4.77
N TRP A 56 -6.85 18.26 4.16
CA TRP A 56 -7.93 17.59 4.87
C TRP A 56 -7.46 16.35 5.63
N ASN A 57 -6.65 15.50 4.98
CA ASN A 57 -6.07 14.32 5.58
C ASN A 57 -4.65 14.09 5.02
N PRO A 58 -3.60 14.11 5.88
CA PRO A 58 -2.20 13.98 5.45
C PRO A 58 -1.88 12.73 4.63
N LEU A 59 -2.68 11.66 4.75
CA LEU A 59 -2.50 10.43 3.96
C LEU A 59 -2.49 10.70 2.46
N PHE A 60 -3.30 11.65 1.98
CA PHE A 60 -3.39 11.96 0.56
C PHE A 60 -2.15 12.67 -0.01
N ALA A 61 -1.27 13.23 0.83
CA ALA A 61 0.01 13.78 0.38
C ALA A 61 0.91 12.71 -0.25
N TRP A 62 0.72 11.45 0.16
CA TRP A 62 1.49 10.29 -0.30
C TRP A 62 0.77 9.49 -1.39
N MET A 63 -0.43 9.91 -1.79
CA MET A 63 -1.19 9.23 -2.82
C MET A 63 -0.65 9.57 -4.22
N PRO A 64 -0.27 8.58 -5.04
CA PRO A 64 0.34 8.82 -6.35
C PRO A 64 -0.73 9.17 -7.39
N MET A 65 -1.26 10.40 -7.32
CA MET A 65 -2.32 10.89 -8.21
C MET A 65 -1.95 10.82 -9.69
N GLU A 66 -0.67 11.04 -10.02
CA GLU A 66 -0.16 10.88 -11.40
C GLU A 66 -0.33 9.44 -11.89
N THR A 67 0.10 8.47 -11.09
CA THR A 67 0.00 7.05 -11.41
C THR A 67 -1.45 6.59 -11.50
N LEU A 68 -2.31 7.10 -10.62
CA LEU A 68 -3.76 6.85 -10.65
C LEU A 68 -4.37 7.33 -11.97
N VAL A 69 -4.09 8.57 -12.39
CA VAL A 69 -4.60 9.11 -13.67
C VAL A 69 -3.98 8.38 -14.85
N HIS A 70 -2.68 8.08 -14.82
CA HIS A 70 -1.98 7.38 -15.89
C HIS A 70 -2.56 5.97 -16.15
N HIS A 71 -2.82 5.19 -15.10
CA HIS A 71 -3.44 3.85 -15.26
C HIS A 71 -4.88 3.90 -15.74
N ASN A 72 -5.58 5.03 -15.54
CA ASN A 72 -6.97 5.22 -15.93
C ASN A 72 -7.12 6.25 -17.05
N GLN A 73 -6.07 6.47 -17.86
CA GLN A 73 -5.97 7.61 -18.76
C GLN A 73 -7.16 7.73 -19.75
N ALA A 74 -7.60 6.61 -20.31
CA ALA A 74 -8.75 6.59 -21.21
C ALA A 74 -10.04 7.03 -20.51
N LEU A 75 -10.29 6.53 -19.30
CA LEU A 75 -11.47 6.88 -18.50
C LEU A 75 -11.41 8.33 -18.00
N TYR A 76 -10.23 8.81 -17.62
CA TYR A 76 -10.00 10.20 -17.24
C TYR A 76 -10.37 11.17 -18.38
N TYR A 77 -9.85 10.93 -19.58
CA TYR A 77 -10.18 11.79 -20.73
C TYR A 77 -11.64 11.64 -21.16
N LYS A 78 -12.22 10.44 -21.05
CA LYS A 78 -13.65 10.25 -21.27
C LYS A 78 -14.47 11.08 -20.29
N ALA A 79 -14.13 11.07 -19.00
CA ALA A 79 -14.84 11.82 -17.97
C ALA A 79 -14.73 13.34 -18.20
N LEU A 80 -13.57 13.84 -18.66
CA LEU A 80 -13.41 15.23 -19.10
C LEU A 80 -14.30 15.54 -20.31
N GLN A 81 -14.34 14.68 -21.32
CA GLN A 81 -15.18 14.85 -22.51
C GLN A 81 -16.67 14.85 -22.15
N ASP A 82 -17.12 13.89 -21.34
CA ASP A 82 -18.50 13.80 -20.86
C ASP A 82 -18.90 15.05 -20.07
N SER A 83 -17.97 15.63 -19.30
CA SER A 83 -18.20 16.85 -18.52
C SER A 83 -18.32 18.12 -19.40
N HIS A 84 -17.86 18.04 -20.65
CA HIS A 84 -18.03 19.07 -21.67
C HIS A 84 -19.19 18.79 -22.63
N ALA A 85 -19.85 17.64 -22.53
CA ALA A 85 -20.89 17.24 -23.46
C ALA A 85 -22.20 18.01 -23.18
N GLY A 86 -22.51 18.99 -24.03
CA GLY A 86 -23.72 19.80 -23.88
C GLY A 86 -23.54 20.90 -22.83
N ALA A 87 -24.34 20.86 -21.75
CA ALA A 87 -24.17 21.80 -20.65
C ALA A 87 -22.96 21.37 -19.81
N VAL A 88 -22.07 22.32 -19.51
CA VAL A 88 -20.88 22.07 -18.68
C VAL A 88 -21.32 21.52 -17.31
N ASP A 89 -20.99 20.25 -17.04
CA ASP A 89 -21.33 19.54 -15.82
C ASP A 89 -20.09 18.82 -15.30
N CYS A 90 -19.62 19.15 -14.09
CA CYS A 90 -18.44 18.53 -13.51
C CYS A 90 -18.71 17.16 -12.86
N ARG A 91 -19.97 16.73 -12.77
CA ARG A 91 -20.35 15.47 -12.12
C ARG A 91 -19.66 14.24 -12.72
N PRO A 92 -19.60 14.02 -14.05
CA PRO A 92 -18.94 12.83 -14.61
C PRO A 92 -17.47 12.74 -14.22
N PHE A 93 -16.77 13.88 -14.19
CA PHE A 93 -15.39 13.95 -13.72
C PHE A 93 -15.25 13.66 -12.22
N ILE A 94 -16.15 14.21 -11.40
CA ILE A 94 -16.14 13.96 -9.95
C ILE A 94 -16.37 12.48 -9.67
N ASP A 95 -17.38 11.86 -10.29
CA ASP A 95 -17.69 10.44 -10.11
C ASP A 95 -16.49 9.56 -10.48
N PHE A 96 -15.88 9.80 -11.65
CA PHE A 96 -14.66 9.11 -12.05
C PHE A 96 -13.53 9.27 -11.03
N MET A 97 -13.27 10.49 -10.54
CA MET A 97 -12.20 10.73 -9.59
C MET A 97 -12.48 10.05 -8.25
N LEU A 98 -13.72 10.06 -7.76
CA LEU A 98 -14.10 9.38 -6.53
C LEU A 98 -13.92 7.87 -6.66
N ASP A 99 -14.34 7.27 -7.78
CA ASP A 99 -14.13 5.84 -8.04
C ASP A 99 -12.65 5.50 -8.13
N ALA A 100 -11.86 6.30 -8.83
CA ALA A 100 -10.42 6.06 -8.97
C ALA A 100 -9.69 6.18 -7.62
N LEU A 101 -10.06 7.17 -6.79
CA LEU A 101 -9.55 7.33 -5.43
C LEU A 101 -9.94 6.16 -4.53
N ALA A 102 -11.22 5.78 -4.54
CA ALA A 102 -11.72 4.64 -3.77
C ALA A 102 -11.02 3.34 -4.17
N ASN A 103 -10.92 3.06 -5.47
CA ASN A 103 -10.21 1.90 -5.99
C ASN A 103 -8.72 1.91 -5.64
N SER A 104 -8.08 3.08 -5.63
CA SER A 104 -6.70 3.21 -5.20
C SER A 104 -6.56 2.92 -3.71
N LEU A 105 -7.45 3.45 -2.87
CA LEU A 105 -7.45 3.21 -1.43
C LEU A 105 -7.74 1.74 -1.09
N TYR A 106 -8.71 1.10 -1.77
CA TYR A 106 -8.96 -0.32 -1.62
C TYR A 106 -7.76 -1.15 -2.04
N LYS A 107 -7.09 -0.83 -3.15
CA LYS A 107 -5.82 -1.48 -3.51
C LYS A 107 -4.75 -1.25 -2.47
N TYR A 108 -4.65 -0.06 -1.88
CA TYR A 108 -3.72 0.19 -0.79
C TYR A 108 -4.06 -0.63 0.45
N ILE A 109 -5.34 -0.80 0.78
CA ILE A 109 -5.79 -1.64 1.90
C ILE A 109 -5.58 -3.11 1.57
N ASP A 110 -5.86 -3.56 0.36
CA ASP A 110 -5.63 -4.94 -0.10
C ASP A 110 -4.15 -5.25 -0.15
N VAL A 111 -3.31 -4.34 -0.64
CA VAL A 111 -1.86 -4.47 -0.58
C VAL A 111 -1.39 -4.34 0.86
N ALA A 112 -1.92 -3.45 1.69
CA ALA A 112 -1.56 -3.32 3.10
C ALA A 112 -2.04 -4.50 3.93
N THR A 113 -3.13 -5.17 3.55
CA THR A 113 -3.58 -6.42 4.18
C THR A 113 -2.81 -7.59 3.61
N GLN A 114 -2.48 -7.62 2.31
CA GLN A 114 -1.59 -8.61 1.71
C GLN A 114 -0.13 -8.41 2.09
N THR A 115 0.30 -7.23 2.54
CA THR A 115 1.63 -6.92 3.09
C THR A 115 1.64 -6.84 4.59
N ALA A 116 0.53 -6.63 5.30
CA ALA A 116 0.42 -6.97 6.72
C ALA A 116 0.31 -8.49 6.87
N VAL A 117 -0.29 -9.17 5.89
CA VAL A 117 -0.16 -10.61 5.68
C VAL A 117 1.28 -10.85 5.23
N ASP A 118 1.84 -10.38 4.11
CA ASP A 118 3.23 -10.70 3.68
C ASP A 118 4.36 -10.19 4.58
N VAL A 119 4.17 -9.22 5.46
CA VAL A 119 5.13 -8.82 6.52
C VAL A 119 4.77 -9.53 7.81
N GLY A 120 3.50 -9.76 8.13
CA GLY A 120 3.06 -10.71 9.16
C GLY A 120 3.21 -12.18 8.77
N VAL A 121 3.64 -12.49 7.56
CA VAL A 121 3.87 -13.79 6.93
C VAL A 121 5.34 -13.84 6.55
N ASN A 122 6.05 -12.78 6.18
CA ASN A 122 7.52 -12.86 6.17
C ASN A 122 8.12 -12.74 7.57
N VAL A 123 7.51 -12.00 8.49
CA VAL A 123 7.86 -12.03 9.92
C VAL A 123 7.09 -13.14 10.63
N GLY A 124 5.82 -13.42 10.34
CA GLY A 124 5.07 -14.54 10.99
C GLY A 124 5.10 -15.90 10.29
N VAL A 125 5.65 -16.06 9.09
CA VAL A 125 6.19 -17.35 8.59
C VAL A 125 7.63 -17.49 9.02
N ASN A 126 8.44 -16.43 9.19
CA ASN A 126 9.71 -16.61 9.89
C ASN A 126 9.50 -16.95 11.36
N VAL A 127 8.62 -16.26 12.08
CA VAL A 127 8.25 -16.51 13.48
C VAL A 127 7.38 -17.76 13.57
N GLY A 128 6.40 -17.97 12.70
CA GLY A 128 5.59 -19.19 12.68
C GLY A 128 6.39 -20.44 12.30
N VAL A 129 7.32 -20.37 11.34
CA VAL A 129 8.21 -21.51 11.03
C VAL A 129 9.25 -21.68 12.12
N THR A 130 9.74 -20.59 12.72
CA THR A 130 10.61 -20.67 13.89
C THR A 130 9.90 -21.35 15.06
N ASP A 131 8.67 -20.95 15.38
CA ASP A 131 7.88 -21.51 16.48
C ASP A 131 7.44 -22.95 16.16
N GLN A 132 7.14 -23.27 14.89
CA GLN A 132 6.91 -24.65 14.44
C GLN A 132 8.18 -25.50 14.58
N ILE A 133 9.36 -24.97 14.22
CA ILE A 133 10.65 -25.66 14.43
C ILE A 133 10.88 -25.86 15.94
N LEU A 134 10.68 -24.84 16.77
CA LEU A 134 10.86 -24.95 18.22
C LEU A 134 9.88 -25.93 18.84
N ALA A 135 8.61 -25.94 18.43
CA ALA A 135 7.63 -26.92 18.90
C ALA A 135 8.00 -28.35 18.50
N LEU A 136 8.46 -28.56 17.26
CA LEU A 136 8.94 -29.88 16.80
C LEU A 136 10.18 -30.32 17.56
N LEU A 137 11.14 -29.43 17.80
CA LEU A 137 12.36 -29.74 18.56
C LEU A 137 12.07 -29.94 20.05
N ALA A 138 11.05 -29.28 20.62
CA ALA A 138 10.59 -29.50 21.98
C ALA A 138 9.96 -30.90 22.15
N GLN A 139 9.21 -31.37 21.15
CA GLN A 139 8.58 -32.69 21.15
C GLN A 139 9.59 -33.80 20.82
N GLU A 140 10.43 -33.60 19.81
CA GLU A 140 11.42 -34.56 19.34
C GLU A 140 12.80 -33.91 19.14
N PRO A 141 13.62 -33.81 20.21
CA PRO A 141 14.94 -33.17 20.18
C PRO A 141 15.94 -33.77 19.19
N ARG A 142 15.71 -34.98 18.69
CA ARG A 142 16.66 -35.71 17.83
C ARG A 142 16.44 -35.48 16.32
N LEU A 143 15.40 -34.74 15.93
CA LEU A 143 15.09 -34.51 14.53
C LEU A 143 16.26 -33.86 13.77
N SER A 144 16.56 -34.40 12.59
CA SER A 144 17.49 -33.82 11.63
C SER A 144 16.83 -32.69 10.83
N ALA A 145 17.65 -31.80 10.25
CA ALA A 145 17.14 -30.71 9.40
C ALA A 145 16.31 -31.23 8.21
N LYS A 146 16.61 -32.42 7.71
CA LYS A 146 15.88 -33.08 6.62
C LYS A 146 14.50 -33.57 7.07
N GLU A 147 14.39 -34.12 8.27
CA GLU A 147 13.10 -34.58 8.83
C GLU A 147 12.20 -33.40 9.16
N VAL A 148 12.75 -32.35 9.78
CA VAL A 148 12.01 -31.09 10.02
C VAL A 148 11.53 -30.47 8.70
N ALA A 149 12.34 -30.52 7.64
CA ALA A 149 11.96 -30.04 6.33
C ALA A 149 10.78 -30.82 5.72
N SER A 150 10.80 -32.15 5.84
CA SER A 150 9.69 -33.00 5.41
C SER A 150 8.40 -32.73 6.20
N LEU A 151 8.49 -32.62 7.54
CA LEU A 151 7.34 -32.38 8.42
C LEU A 151 6.67 -31.02 8.17
N LEU A 152 7.47 -30.00 7.83
CA LEU A 152 6.97 -28.64 7.57
C LEU A 152 6.71 -28.35 6.09
N ASN A 153 6.83 -29.37 5.22
CA ASN A 153 6.71 -29.26 3.76
C ASN A 153 7.57 -28.12 3.17
N LYS A 154 8.85 -28.07 3.56
CA LYS A 154 9.84 -27.07 3.13
C LYS A 154 11.10 -27.73 2.57
N THR A 155 11.93 -26.95 1.89
CA THR A 155 13.24 -27.42 1.45
C THR A 155 14.22 -27.50 2.62
N THR A 156 15.12 -28.47 2.60
CA THR A 156 16.17 -28.64 3.62
C THR A 156 17.01 -27.38 3.79
N ARG A 157 17.36 -26.71 2.68
CA ARG A 157 18.12 -25.45 2.68
C ARG A 157 17.42 -24.33 3.45
N THR A 158 16.10 -24.27 3.38
CA THR A 158 15.30 -23.29 4.12
C THR A 158 15.34 -23.57 5.62
N ILE A 159 15.19 -24.83 6.04
CA ILE A 159 15.27 -25.24 7.45
C ILE A 159 16.67 -25.04 8.03
N GLU A 160 17.72 -25.38 7.28
CA GLU A 160 19.11 -25.14 7.69
C GLU A 160 19.37 -23.66 7.96
N ARG A 161 18.82 -22.76 7.12
CA ARG A 161 18.90 -21.31 7.33
C ARG A 161 18.21 -20.90 8.64
N TYR A 162 17.04 -21.45 8.96
CA TYR A 162 16.33 -21.15 10.21
C TYR A 162 17.06 -21.69 11.44
N LEU A 163 17.54 -22.93 11.41
CA LEU A 163 18.29 -23.53 12.51
C LEU A 163 19.58 -22.76 12.78
N LYS A 164 20.27 -22.29 11.73
CA LYS A 164 21.45 -21.43 11.88
C LYS A 164 21.08 -20.11 12.57
N ALA A 165 20.04 -19.42 12.11
CA ALA A 165 19.58 -18.17 12.71
C ALA A 165 19.18 -18.35 14.19
N LEU A 166 18.47 -19.42 14.52
CA LEU A 166 18.07 -19.76 15.89
C LEU A 166 19.26 -20.02 16.82
N ARG A 167 20.32 -20.67 16.31
CA ARG A 167 21.57 -20.85 17.05
C ARG A 167 22.32 -19.53 17.26
N GLU A 168 22.40 -18.69 16.22
CA GLU A 168 23.05 -17.37 16.30
C GLU A 168 22.32 -16.44 17.27
N GLN A 169 20.99 -16.56 17.36
CA GLN A 169 20.17 -15.86 18.36
C GLN A 169 20.26 -16.46 19.77
N GLY A 170 20.94 -17.59 19.95
CA GLY A 170 21.06 -18.28 21.22
C GLY A 170 19.75 -18.89 21.73
N ARG A 171 18.81 -19.21 20.82
CA ARG A 171 17.51 -19.81 21.16
C ARG A 171 17.54 -21.34 21.15
N ILE A 172 18.48 -21.95 20.43
CA ILE A 172 18.71 -23.40 20.43
C ILE A 172 20.20 -23.72 20.41
N GLN A 173 20.57 -24.90 20.92
CA GLN A 173 21.91 -25.47 20.83
C GLN A 173 21.84 -26.94 20.41
N ARG A 174 22.86 -27.42 19.68
CA ARG A 174 23.02 -28.86 19.40
C ARG A 174 24.02 -29.44 20.41
N VAL A 175 23.59 -30.45 21.17
CA VAL A 175 24.41 -31.17 22.15
C VAL A 175 24.71 -32.58 21.61
N GLY A 176 25.99 -32.95 21.55
CA GLY A 176 26.46 -34.24 21.02
C GLY A 176 26.93 -34.19 19.55
N SER A 177 27.13 -35.36 18.94
CA SER A 177 27.64 -35.46 17.56
C SER A 177 26.58 -35.09 16.51
N ASP A 178 27.00 -34.77 15.29
CA ASP A 178 26.05 -34.43 14.20
C ASP A 178 25.06 -35.56 13.85
N LYS A 179 25.44 -36.82 14.14
CA LYS A 179 24.62 -38.01 13.84
C LYS A 179 23.78 -38.52 15.01
N ALA A 180 24.21 -38.30 16.26
CA ALA A 180 23.54 -38.84 17.46
C ALA A 180 23.18 -37.78 18.51
N GLY A 181 23.55 -36.52 18.28
CA GLY A 181 23.23 -35.40 19.16
C GLY A 181 21.78 -34.97 19.06
N HIS A 182 21.34 -34.16 20.00
CA HIS A 182 19.98 -33.63 20.10
C HIS A 182 20.01 -32.10 20.22
N TRP A 183 18.86 -31.48 19.94
CA TRP A 183 18.63 -30.05 20.09
C TRP A 183 18.13 -29.73 21.50
N GLU A 184 18.67 -28.68 22.09
CA GLU A 184 18.24 -28.11 23.36
C GLU A 184 17.74 -26.68 23.11
N ILE A 185 16.57 -26.35 23.65
CA ILE A 185 15.98 -25.01 23.52
C ILE A 185 16.45 -24.18 24.70
N ILE A 186 17.07 -23.03 24.41
CA ILE A 186 17.57 -22.09 25.40
C ILE A 186 16.56 -20.95 25.47
N GLU A 187 15.60 -21.05 26.39
CA GLU A 187 14.73 -19.93 26.72
C GLU A 187 15.55 -18.88 27.50
N ARG A 188 15.63 -17.65 27.01
CA ARG A 188 16.01 -16.55 27.90
C ARG A 188 14.84 -16.30 28.85
N PRO A 189 15.05 -16.27 30.18
CA PRO A 189 14.03 -15.76 31.09
C PRO A 189 13.76 -14.29 30.78
N ALA A 190 12.51 -13.89 30.99
CA ALA A 190 11.90 -12.59 30.65
C ALA A 190 12.75 -11.36 31.04
#